data_AF-A0A6S6SRU9-F1
#
_entry.id   AF-A0A6S6SRU9-F1
#
_cell.length_a   1.000
_cell.length_b   1.000
_cell.length_c   1.000
_cell.angle_alpha   90.00
_cell.angle_beta   90.00
_cell.angle_gamma   90.00
#
_symmetry.space_group_name_H-M   'P 1'
#
loop_
_entity.id
_entity.type
_entity.pdbx_description
1 polymer ?
#
loop_
_entity_poly.entity_id
_entity_poly.type
_entity_poly.pdbx_seq_one_letter_code
_entity_poly.pdbx_strand_id
1 'polypeptide(L)'
;MTKKERFIEVLRRFETPVTVSEWAKRVVHEYPHILNQINSETNEPMTLKALATIISLKVSRGEFSELKVLDSEPYRHVMYMSENKKNDVIKLEVSKDIEGIMLESKMHEDIKKSTEQDKYRLEELKSICSQLNKYFSLNFMLHHTQSLSNFKNRGRHHVDNIEVLTIEHSLLKKEGRKKFSVEEQKAYIKRVISVHMMIDKSIDINLTDEVLEMLLDRLEKIY
;
A
#
# COMPACT_ATOMS: atom_id res chain seq x y z
N MET A 1 -6.00 -41.99 0.81
CA MET A 1 -6.20 -40.58 0.47
C MET A 1 -7.65 -40.28 0.21
N THR A 2 -8.20 -39.28 0.90
CA THR A 2 -9.56 -38.77 0.68
C THR A 2 -9.66 -37.99 -0.64
N LYS A 3 -10.89 -37.75 -1.14
CA LYS A 3 -11.10 -36.92 -2.34
C LYS A 3 -10.45 -35.54 -2.16
N LYS A 4 -10.67 -34.90 -1.00
CA LYS A 4 -10.10 -33.58 -0.63
C LYS A 4 -8.56 -33.56 -0.68
N GLU A 5 -7.91 -34.57 -0.11
CA GLU A 5 -6.44 -34.68 -0.12
C GLU A 5 -5.87 -34.74 -1.54
N ARG A 6 -6.52 -35.46 -2.47
CA ARG A 6 -6.09 -35.54 -3.88
C ARG A 6 -6.18 -34.19 -4.59
N PHE A 7 -7.25 -33.43 -4.34
CA PHE A 7 -7.39 -32.07 -4.89
C PHE A 7 -6.26 -31.17 -4.38
N ILE A 8 -5.99 -31.19 -3.07
CA ILE A 8 -4.94 -30.36 -2.44
C ILE A 8 -3.54 -30.79 -2.92
N GLU A 9 -3.27 -32.10 -3.03
CA GLU A 9 -1.97 -32.60 -3.49
C GLU A 9 -1.65 -32.07 -4.89
N VAL A 10 -2.63 -32.12 -5.80
CA VAL A 10 -2.48 -31.60 -7.16
C VAL A 10 -2.25 -30.09 -7.12
N LEU A 11 -2.98 -29.36 -6.26
CA LEU A 11 -2.81 -27.92 -6.16
C LEU A 11 -1.43 -27.52 -5.61
N ARG A 12 -0.86 -28.33 -4.73
CA ARG A 12 0.47 -28.12 -4.13
C ARG A 12 1.60 -28.18 -5.15
N ARG A 13 1.39 -28.84 -6.28
CA ARG A 13 2.38 -28.98 -7.37
C ARG A 13 2.45 -27.76 -8.28
N PHE A 14 1.52 -26.80 -8.14
CA PHE A 14 1.60 -25.53 -8.86
C PHE A 14 2.46 -24.53 -8.10
N GLU A 15 3.43 -23.94 -8.79
CA GLU A 15 4.31 -22.90 -8.24
C GLU A 15 3.67 -21.50 -8.31
N THR A 16 2.73 -21.32 -9.23
CA THR A 16 1.99 -20.07 -9.45
C THR A 16 0.51 -20.27 -9.16
N PRO A 17 -0.23 -19.18 -8.89
CA PRO A 17 -1.68 -19.23 -8.82
C PRO A 17 -2.28 -19.81 -10.11
N VAL A 18 -3.32 -20.63 -9.95
CA VAL A 18 -4.02 -21.24 -11.08
C VAL A 18 -5.51 -21.02 -10.99
N THR A 19 -6.17 -21.04 -12.14
CA THR A 19 -7.63 -20.99 -12.17
C THR A 19 -8.21 -22.30 -11.64
N VAL A 20 -9.39 -22.25 -11.02
CA VAL A 20 -10.13 -23.45 -10.61
C VAL A 20 -10.35 -24.43 -11.77
N SER A 21 -10.53 -23.92 -13.00
CA SER A 21 -10.70 -24.75 -14.19
C SER A 21 -9.43 -25.50 -14.57
N GLU A 22 -8.27 -24.86 -14.48
CA GLU A 22 -6.97 -25.48 -14.72
C GLU A 22 -6.62 -26.51 -13.65
N TRP A 23 -6.92 -26.18 -12.40
CA TRP A 23 -6.82 -27.12 -11.29
C TRP A 23 -7.69 -28.36 -11.51
N ALA A 24 -8.96 -28.19 -11.91
CA ALA A 24 -9.89 -29.28 -12.21
C ALA A 24 -9.35 -30.21 -13.32
N LYS A 25 -8.81 -29.62 -14.40
CA LYS A 25 -8.18 -30.38 -15.51
C LYS A 25 -7.02 -31.22 -15.01
N ARG A 26 -6.13 -30.64 -14.20
CA ARG A 26 -4.96 -31.35 -13.68
C ARG A 26 -5.35 -32.49 -12.74
N VAL A 27 -6.39 -32.31 -11.92
CA VAL A 27 -6.88 -33.36 -11.03
C VAL A 27 -7.42 -34.56 -11.81
N VAL A 28 -8.15 -34.33 -12.90
CA VAL A 28 -8.64 -35.43 -13.76
C VAL A 28 -7.50 -36.12 -14.49
N HIS A 29 -6.48 -35.37 -14.91
CA HIS A 29 -5.29 -35.96 -15.55
C HIS A 29 -4.54 -36.91 -14.60
N GLU A 30 -4.35 -36.51 -13.34
CA GLU A 30 -3.60 -37.29 -12.35
C GLU A 30 -4.45 -38.38 -11.67
N TYR A 31 -5.76 -38.18 -11.57
CA TYR A 31 -6.71 -39.14 -11.00
C TYR A 31 -7.93 -39.33 -11.91
N PRO A 32 -7.80 -40.05 -13.04
CA PRO A 32 -8.87 -40.19 -14.04
C PRO A 32 -10.17 -40.80 -13.47
N HIS A 33 -10.06 -41.68 -12.47
CA HIS A 33 -11.19 -42.31 -11.80
C HIS A 33 -12.06 -41.35 -10.97
N ILE A 34 -11.59 -40.12 -10.71
CA ILE A 34 -12.32 -39.16 -9.88
C ILE A 34 -13.65 -38.74 -10.51
N LEU A 35 -13.73 -38.69 -11.85
CA LEU A 35 -14.97 -38.39 -12.57
C LEU A 35 -16.00 -39.51 -12.36
N ASN A 36 -15.57 -40.78 -12.43
CA ASN A 36 -16.44 -41.93 -12.22
C ASN A 36 -16.96 -42.03 -10.78
N GLN A 37 -16.16 -41.59 -9.80
CA GLN A 37 -16.55 -41.53 -8.39
C GLN A 37 -17.50 -40.38 -8.04
N ILE A 38 -17.65 -39.39 -8.94
CA ILE A 38 -18.61 -38.29 -8.80
C ILE A 38 -19.88 -38.61 -9.61
N ASN A 39 -19.74 -39.28 -10.76
CA ASN A 39 -20.85 -39.87 -11.52
C ASN A 39 -21.69 -40.85 -10.68
N SER A 40 -21.07 -41.64 -9.79
CA SER A 40 -21.85 -42.54 -8.92
C SER A 40 -22.72 -41.79 -7.89
N GLU A 41 -22.48 -40.51 -7.67
CA GLU A 41 -23.23 -39.64 -6.75
C GLU A 41 -24.25 -38.75 -7.50
N THR A 42 -24.19 -38.70 -8.84
CA THR A 42 -25.02 -37.81 -9.68
C THR A 42 -25.45 -38.56 -10.95
N ASN A 43 -26.76 -38.66 -11.23
CA ASN A 43 -27.28 -39.37 -12.41
C ASN A 43 -26.95 -38.70 -13.77
N GLU A 44 -26.02 -37.75 -13.80
CA GLU A 44 -25.60 -37.01 -15.00
C GLU A 44 -24.11 -37.25 -15.31
N PRO A 45 -23.71 -37.25 -16.59
CA PRO A 45 -22.31 -37.40 -16.97
C PRO A 45 -21.49 -36.19 -16.51
N MET A 46 -20.58 -36.43 -15.58
CA MET A 46 -19.67 -35.44 -15.01
C MET A 46 -18.69 -34.92 -16.07
N THR A 47 -18.78 -33.62 -16.36
CA THR A 47 -17.87 -32.92 -17.27
C THR A 47 -16.77 -32.17 -16.52
N LEU A 48 -15.67 -31.81 -17.19
CA LEU A 48 -14.63 -30.94 -16.62
C LEU A 48 -15.19 -29.58 -16.15
N LYS A 49 -16.19 -29.05 -16.86
CA LYS A 49 -16.88 -27.82 -16.50
C LYS A 49 -17.69 -28.00 -15.21
N ALA A 50 -18.44 -29.10 -15.09
CA ALA A 50 -19.15 -29.43 -13.85
C ALA A 50 -18.18 -29.60 -12.67
N LEU A 51 -17.02 -30.24 -12.88
CA LEU A 51 -16.00 -30.39 -11.85
C LEU A 51 -15.44 -29.05 -11.39
N ALA A 52 -15.08 -28.17 -12.33
CA ALA A 52 -14.61 -26.83 -12.01
C ALA A 52 -15.67 -26.03 -11.22
N THR A 53 -16.95 -26.15 -11.57
CA THR A 53 -18.04 -25.53 -10.81
C THR A 53 -18.15 -26.07 -9.38
N ILE A 54 -18.07 -27.40 -9.20
CA ILE A 54 -18.10 -28.02 -7.87
C ILE A 54 -16.91 -27.57 -7.03
N ILE A 55 -15.71 -27.60 -7.60
CA ILE A 55 -14.50 -27.14 -6.89
C ILE A 55 -14.66 -25.66 -6.52
N SER A 56 -15.14 -24.81 -7.43
CA SER A 56 -15.37 -23.39 -7.16
C SER A 56 -16.36 -23.18 -6.00
N LEU A 57 -17.46 -23.93 -5.98
CA LEU A 57 -18.45 -23.89 -4.90
C LEU A 57 -17.84 -24.32 -3.56
N LYS A 58 -17.06 -25.40 -3.54
CA LYS A 58 -16.36 -25.87 -2.33
C LYS A 58 -15.34 -24.87 -1.81
N VAL A 59 -14.64 -24.19 -2.72
CA VAL A 59 -13.75 -23.07 -2.37
C VAL A 59 -14.55 -21.91 -1.77
N SER A 60 -15.70 -21.54 -2.33
CA SER A 60 -16.57 -20.48 -1.77
C SER A 60 -17.05 -20.82 -0.35
N ARG A 61 -17.32 -22.10 -0.11
CA ARG A 61 -17.79 -22.61 1.19
C ARG A 61 -16.66 -22.78 2.21
N GLY A 62 -15.41 -22.46 1.85
CA GLY A 62 -14.26 -22.61 2.74
C GLY A 62 -13.89 -24.06 3.03
N GLU A 63 -14.34 -25.04 2.23
CA GLU A 63 -14.05 -26.46 2.47
C GLU A 63 -12.55 -26.82 2.26
N PHE A 64 -11.80 -25.91 1.63
CA PHE A 64 -10.35 -25.98 1.49
C PHE A 64 -9.67 -24.86 2.30
N SER A 65 -9.49 -25.09 3.60
CA SER A 65 -8.83 -24.17 4.54
C SER A 65 -7.36 -23.91 4.20
N GLU A 66 -6.75 -24.73 3.35
CA GLU A 66 -5.33 -24.69 2.97
C GLU A 66 -5.06 -23.77 1.78
N LEU A 67 -6.09 -23.10 1.24
CA LEU A 67 -5.96 -22.27 0.03
C LEU A 67 -5.91 -20.79 0.38
N LYS A 68 -5.36 -19.99 -0.54
CA LYS A 68 -5.62 -18.56 -0.66
C LYS A 68 -6.33 -18.31 -1.99
N VAL A 69 -7.44 -17.60 -1.91
CA VAL A 69 -8.18 -17.09 -3.07
C VAL A 69 -7.64 -15.69 -3.35
N LEU A 70 -7.15 -15.45 -4.56
CA LEU A 70 -6.52 -14.18 -4.92
C LEU A 70 -7.51 -13.20 -5.55
N ASP A 71 -8.47 -13.70 -6.33
CA ASP A 71 -9.48 -12.88 -7.00
C ASP A 71 -10.88 -13.47 -6.85
N SER A 72 -11.89 -12.59 -6.72
CA SER A 72 -13.30 -12.93 -6.90
C SER A 72 -13.80 -12.46 -8.27
N GLU A 73 -13.88 -13.40 -9.21
CA GLU A 73 -14.49 -13.31 -10.55
C GLU A 73 -13.70 -12.60 -11.66
N PRO A 74 -13.82 -13.02 -12.95
CA PRO A 74 -14.63 -14.14 -13.48
C PRO A 74 -13.87 -15.48 -13.55
N TYR A 75 -12.56 -15.49 -13.30
CA TYR A 75 -11.74 -16.71 -13.22
C TYR A 75 -11.09 -16.76 -11.84
N ARG A 76 -11.70 -17.49 -10.90
CA ARG A 76 -11.19 -17.58 -9.54
C ARG A 76 -9.81 -18.21 -9.53
N HIS A 77 -8.79 -17.42 -9.17
CA HIS A 77 -7.42 -17.89 -8.97
C HIS A 77 -7.25 -18.40 -7.55
N VAL A 78 -6.69 -19.60 -7.44
CA VAL A 78 -6.39 -20.27 -6.17
C VAL A 78 -4.93 -20.70 -6.15
N MET A 79 -4.35 -20.66 -4.95
CA MET A 79 -3.03 -21.24 -4.71
C MET A 79 -3.03 -22.00 -3.38
N TYR A 80 -2.24 -23.07 -3.32
CA TYR A 80 -1.98 -23.74 -2.06
C TYR A 80 -1.09 -22.86 -1.18
N MET A 81 -1.49 -22.68 0.08
CA MET A 81 -0.68 -22.03 1.10
C MET A 81 -0.50 -22.99 2.27
N SER A 82 0.73 -23.44 2.50
CA SER A 82 1.07 -24.17 3.72
C SER A 82 0.81 -23.29 4.95
N GLU A 83 0.48 -23.90 6.09
CA GLU A 83 0.28 -23.18 7.36
C GLU A 83 1.48 -22.31 7.72
N ASN A 84 2.71 -22.76 7.42
CA ASN A 84 3.92 -21.96 7.60
C ASN A 84 3.89 -20.69 6.76
N LYS A 85 3.56 -20.77 5.46
CA LYS A 85 3.46 -19.57 4.60
C LYS A 85 2.30 -18.65 5.01
N LYS A 86 1.20 -19.19 5.53
CA LYS A 86 0.09 -18.37 6.09
C LYS A 86 0.54 -17.62 7.33
N ASN A 87 1.20 -18.32 8.26
CA ASN A 87 1.74 -17.70 9.47
C ASN A 87 2.81 -16.66 9.15
N ASP A 88 3.65 -16.88 8.13
CA ASP A 88 4.68 -15.90 7.75
C ASP A 88 4.06 -14.63 7.13
N VAL A 89 3.03 -14.76 6.29
CA VAL A 89 2.29 -13.60 5.75
C VAL A 89 1.58 -12.85 6.88
N ILE A 90 0.88 -13.55 7.77
CA ILE A 90 0.21 -12.93 8.92
C ILE A 90 1.23 -12.24 9.83
N LYS A 91 2.36 -12.87 10.14
CA LYS A 91 3.42 -12.26 10.94
C LYS A 91 3.97 -11.00 10.28
N LEU A 92 4.12 -10.98 8.96
CA LEU A 92 4.62 -9.84 8.22
C LEU A 92 3.60 -8.69 8.16
N GLU A 93 2.31 -9.00 8.02
CA GLU A 93 1.23 -8.00 8.09
C GLU A 93 1.12 -7.42 9.50
N VAL A 94 1.06 -8.28 10.52
CA VAL A 94 1.04 -7.88 11.94
C VAL A 94 2.30 -7.09 12.30
N SER A 95 3.49 -7.44 11.79
CA SER A 95 4.70 -6.66 12.08
C SER A 95 4.64 -5.26 11.50
N LYS A 96 4.11 -5.10 10.27
CA LYS A 96 3.93 -3.79 9.64
C LYS A 96 2.94 -2.92 10.41
N ASP A 97 1.84 -3.49 10.88
CA ASP A 97 0.85 -2.77 11.69
C ASP A 97 1.44 -2.33 13.03
N ILE A 98 2.20 -3.21 13.70
CA ILE A 98 2.91 -2.88 14.94
C ILE A 98 3.93 -1.76 14.69
N GLU A 99 4.71 -1.83 13.61
CA GLU A 99 5.67 -0.79 13.24
C GLU A 99 4.99 0.57 13.01
N GLY A 100 3.83 0.59 12.34
CA GLY A 100 3.02 1.78 12.13
C GLY A 100 2.54 2.41 13.44
N ILE A 101 1.94 1.60 14.33
CA ILE A 101 1.44 2.05 15.64
C ILE A 101 2.59 2.59 16.51
N MET A 102 3.76 1.93 16.48
CA MET A 102 4.94 2.40 17.19
C MET A 102 5.44 3.74 16.66
N LEU A 103 5.34 3.98 15.35
CA LEU A 103 5.71 5.24 14.73
C LEU A 103 4.78 6.38 15.17
N GLU A 104 3.46 6.16 15.13
CA GLU A 104 2.45 7.14 15.55
C GLU A 104 2.60 7.50 17.04
N SER A 105 2.75 6.48 17.88
CA SER A 105 2.98 6.66 19.32
C SER A 105 4.22 7.52 19.56
N LYS A 106 5.28 7.28 18.80
CA LYS A 106 6.52 8.06 18.90
C LYS A 106 6.32 9.51 18.46
N MET A 107 5.63 9.73 17.35
CA MET A 107 5.31 11.08 16.87
C MET A 107 4.50 11.84 17.92
N HIS A 108 3.54 11.18 18.57
CA HIS A 108 2.75 11.76 19.64
C HIS A 108 3.60 12.14 20.87
N GLU A 109 4.55 11.28 21.27
CA GLU A 109 5.50 11.62 22.34
C GLU A 109 6.40 12.81 21.99
N ASP A 110 6.91 12.87 20.77
CA ASP A 110 7.77 13.96 20.33
C ASP A 110 6.99 15.29 20.30
N ILE A 111 5.73 15.28 19.87
CA ILE A 111 4.83 16.45 19.93
C ILE A 111 4.59 16.86 21.39
N LYS A 112 4.36 15.91 22.31
CA LYS A 112 4.18 16.20 23.75
C LYS A 112 5.39 16.89 24.36
N LYS A 113 6.59 16.58 23.89
CA LYS A 113 7.86 17.16 24.35
C LYS A 113 8.23 18.47 23.65
N SER A 114 7.52 18.83 22.57
CA SER A 114 7.77 20.04 21.79
C SER A 114 7.21 21.27 22.48
N THR A 115 7.81 22.43 22.22
CA THR A 115 7.28 23.71 22.73
C THR A 115 5.97 24.08 22.01
N GLU A 116 5.17 24.99 22.58
CA GLU A 116 3.98 25.50 21.89
C GLU A 116 4.32 26.20 20.58
N GLN A 117 5.48 26.86 20.52
CA GLN A 117 5.99 27.45 19.28
C GLN A 117 6.27 26.37 18.22
N ASP A 118 6.91 25.27 18.58
CA ASP A 118 7.18 24.18 17.63
C ASP A 118 5.90 23.49 17.16
N LYS A 119 4.91 23.31 18.05
CA LYS A 119 3.59 22.77 17.70
C LYS A 119 2.88 23.68 16.69
N TYR A 120 2.85 24.99 16.96
CA TYR A 120 2.29 25.98 16.05
C TYR A 120 2.97 25.92 14.68
N ARG A 121 4.31 25.90 14.65
CA ARG A 121 5.09 25.79 13.41
C ARG A 121 4.76 24.51 12.63
N LEU A 122 4.56 23.36 13.29
CA LEU A 122 4.13 22.12 12.63
C LEU A 122 2.73 22.24 12.03
N GLU A 123 1.78 22.81 12.78
CA GLU A 123 0.42 23.03 12.31
C GLU A 123 0.39 23.98 11.10
N GLU A 124 1.19 25.04 11.15
CA GLU A 124 1.28 25.99 10.06
C GLU A 124 1.93 25.38 8.81
N LEU A 125 2.96 24.54 8.97
CA LEU A 125 3.53 23.76 7.86
C LEU A 125 2.48 22.83 7.22
N LYS A 126 1.62 22.16 8.03
CA LYS A 126 0.51 21.35 7.51
C LYS A 126 -0.51 22.21 6.74
N SER A 127 -0.83 23.37 7.28
CA SER A 127 -1.75 24.34 6.67
C SER A 127 -1.24 24.82 5.31
N ILE A 128 0.05 25.16 5.23
CA ILE A 128 0.71 25.57 3.97
C ILE A 128 0.65 24.44 2.94
N CYS A 129 1.02 23.20 3.30
CA CYS A 129 0.90 22.06 2.38
C CYS A 129 -0.53 21.88 1.85
N SER A 130 -1.53 21.93 2.72
CA SER A 130 -2.94 21.80 2.34
C SER A 130 -3.37 22.88 1.33
N GLN A 131 -2.94 24.13 1.56
CA GLN A 131 -3.26 25.24 0.66
C GLN A 131 -2.51 25.17 -0.67
N LEU A 132 -1.23 24.75 -0.66
CA LEU A 132 -0.48 24.49 -1.88
C LEU A 132 -1.18 23.41 -2.73
N ASN A 133 -1.68 22.34 -2.11
CA ASN A 133 -2.38 21.28 -2.82
C ASN A 133 -3.73 21.75 -3.38
N LYS A 134 -4.46 22.56 -2.60
CA LYS A 134 -5.78 23.07 -2.98
C LYS A 134 -5.71 24.04 -4.16
N TYR A 135 -4.78 24.99 -4.15
CA TYR A 135 -4.76 26.08 -5.13
C TYR A 135 -3.91 25.78 -6.36
N PHE A 136 -2.95 24.85 -6.26
CA PHE A 136 -2.04 24.52 -7.36
C PHE A 136 -2.21 23.08 -7.84
N SER A 137 -3.20 22.33 -7.33
CA SER A 137 -3.47 20.93 -7.73
C SER A 137 -2.26 20.00 -7.63
N LEU A 138 -1.43 20.22 -6.61
CA LEU A 138 -0.20 19.47 -6.34
C LEU A 138 -0.35 18.54 -5.13
N ASN A 139 0.67 17.70 -4.91
CA ASN A 139 0.72 16.69 -3.86
C ASN A 139 1.83 16.97 -2.83
N PHE A 140 1.92 18.19 -2.29
CA PHE A 140 2.82 18.52 -1.20
C PHE A 140 2.45 17.80 0.10
N MET A 141 3.48 17.39 0.83
CA MET A 141 3.40 16.74 2.13
C MET A 141 4.58 17.16 3.02
N LEU A 142 4.43 16.91 4.32
CA LEU A 142 5.53 17.01 5.27
C LEU A 142 6.41 15.76 5.16
N HIS A 143 7.70 15.97 4.99
CA HIS A 143 8.69 14.91 4.85
C HIS A 143 9.75 15.02 5.95
N HIS A 144 10.09 13.89 6.57
CA HIS A 144 11.16 13.82 7.55
C HIS A 144 12.53 13.70 6.88
N THR A 145 13.46 14.62 7.17
CA THR A 145 14.81 14.60 6.57
C THR A 145 15.67 13.46 7.12
N GLN A 146 15.45 13.11 8.39
CA GLN A 146 15.93 11.91 9.06
C GLN A 146 14.77 10.98 9.36
N SER A 147 14.95 9.71 9.03
CA SER A 147 13.94 8.68 9.18
C SER A 147 13.51 8.47 10.62
N LEU A 148 12.19 8.36 10.83
CA LEU A 148 11.61 7.98 12.11
C LEU A 148 11.64 6.48 12.36
N SER A 149 12.01 5.65 11.38
CA SER A 149 12.08 4.18 11.53
C SER A 149 13.51 3.65 11.62
N ASN A 150 14.53 4.48 11.33
CA ASN A 150 15.92 4.06 11.40
C ASN A 150 16.41 4.00 12.86
N PHE A 151 16.55 2.79 13.41
CA PHE A 151 16.94 2.58 14.82
C PHE A 151 18.36 3.06 15.17
N LYS A 152 19.26 3.21 14.19
CA LYS A 152 20.65 3.63 14.46
C LYS A 152 20.80 5.15 14.56
N ASN A 153 20.16 5.90 13.66
CA ASN A 153 20.19 7.37 13.59
C ASN A 153 18.77 7.90 13.41
N ARG A 154 17.93 7.70 14.43
CA ARG A 154 16.51 8.03 14.38
C ARG A 154 16.30 9.54 14.47
N GLY A 155 15.57 10.09 13.49
CA GLY A 155 15.07 11.46 13.55
C GLY A 155 13.98 11.62 14.61
N ARG A 156 13.61 12.88 14.90
CA ARG A 156 12.46 13.23 15.75
C ARG A 156 11.31 13.75 14.92
N HIS A 157 10.07 13.58 15.38
CA HIS A 157 8.95 14.30 14.80
C HIS A 157 8.95 15.74 15.32
N HIS A 158 9.82 16.56 14.72
CA HIS A 158 10.09 17.94 15.13
C HIS A 158 10.25 18.82 13.88
N VAL A 159 9.98 20.12 14.02
CA VAL A 159 10.07 21.11 12.91
C VAL A 159 11.44 21.12 12.25
N ASP A 160 12.52 20.91 13.00
CA ASP A 160 13.90 20.87 12.47
C ASP A 160 14.19 19.63 11.62
N ASN A 161 13.37 18.60 11.74
CA ASN A 161 13.47 17.38 10.97
C ASN A 161 12.42 17.34 9.84
N ILE A 162 11.65 18.40 9.62
CA ILE A 162 10.55 18.41 8.64
C ILE A 162 10.81 19.43 7.54
N GLU A 163 10.58 19.01 6.29
CA GLU A 163 10.58 19.85 5.10
C GLU A 163 9.30 19.60 4.27
N VAL A 164 8.98 20.52 3.37
CA VAL A 164 7.82 20.43 2.47
C VAL A 164 8.27 19.89 1.12
N LEU A 165 7.76 18.74 0.70
CA LEU A 165 8.07 18.12 -0.59
C LEU A 165 6.82 17.61 -1.27
N THR A 166 6.88 17.37 -2.56
CA THR A 166 5.83 16.58 -3.22
C THR A 166 6.03 15.10 -2.90
N ILE A 167 4.96 14.31 -2.96
CA ILE A 167 5.01 12.86 -2.77
C ILE A 167 6.06 12.23 -3.71
N GLU A 168 6.08 12.65 -4.98
CA GLU A 168 6.98 12.09 -5.99
C GLU A 168 8.45 12.34 -5.63
N HIS A 169 8.79 13.53 -5.13
CA HIS A 169 10.16 13.85 -4.73
C HIS A 169 10.54 13.28 -3.37
N SER A 170 9.59 13.01 -2.47
CA SER A 170 9.86 12.35 -1.19
C SER A 170 10.28 10.89 -1.40
N LEU A 171 9.69 10.21 -2.37
CA LEU A 171 10.01 8.82 -2.75
C LEU A 171 11.40 8.66 -3.38
N LEU A 172 11.91 9.70 -4.04
CA LEU A 172 13.20 9.68 -4.74
C LEU A 172 14.39 10.06 -3.85
N LYS A 173 14.15 10.52 -2.63
CA LYS A 173 15.21 11.07 -1.76
C LYS A 173 15.90 10.00 -0.91
N LYS A 174 17.20 10.21 -0.70
CA LYS A 174 18.02 9.45 0.26
C LYS A 174 17.84 10.00 1.67
N GLU A 175 17.70 9.11 2.65
CA GLU A 175 17.67 9.46 4.08
C GLU A 175 18.95 10.17 4.54
N GLY A 176 18.84 11.07 5.53
CA GLY A 176 20.01 11.68 6.20
C GLY A 176 20.57 12.91 5.50
N ARG A 177 19.84 13.48 4.54
CA ARG A 177 20.18 14.78 3.95
C ARG A 177 19.97 15.92 4.95
N LYS A 178 20.70 17.01 4.75
CA LYS A 178 20.45 18.26 5.47
C LYS A 178 19.07 18.80 5.08
N LYS A 179 18.30 19.25 6.08
CA LYS A 179 17.06 20.01 5.85
C LYS A 179 17.36 21.24 5.00
N PHE A 180 16.44 21.57 4.09
CA PHE A 180 16.52 22.81 3.34
C PHE A 180 16.63 24.03 4.28
N SER A 181 17.40 25.03 3.87
CA SER A 181 17.21 26.38 4.42
C SER A 181 15.85 26.92 3.99
N VAL A 182 15.38 27.98 4.65
CA VAL A 182 14.14 28.66 4.27
C VAL A 182 14.16 29.08 2.79
N GLU A 183 15.30 29.59 2.30
CA GLU A 183 15.42 30.02 0.90
C GLU A 183 15.45 28.86 -0.08
N GLU A 184 16.11 27.75 0.29
CA GLU A 184 16.07 26.53 -0.50
C GLU A 184 14.65 25.96 -0.57
N GLN A 185 13.90 26.00 0.53
CA GLN A 185 12.53 25.52 0.60
C GLN A 185 11.59 26.40 -0.25
N LYS A 186 11.69 27.73 -0.16
CA LYS A 186 10.92 28.67 -0.98
C LYS A 186 11.25 28.45 -2.46
N ALA A 187 12.53 28.37 -2.81
CA ALA A 187 12.97 28.12 -4.18
C ALA A 187 12.48 26.77 -4.73
N TYR A 188 12.48 25.73 -3.91
CA TYR A 188 11.93 24.42 -4.28
C TYR A 188 10.44 24.51 -4.61
N ILE A 189 9.62 25.12 -3.73
CA ILE A 189 8.18 25.26 -3.93
C ILE A 189 7.88 26.05 -5.22
N LYS A 190 8.55 27.20 -5.40
CA LYS A 190 8.41 28.03 -6.62
C LYS A 190 8.72 27.23 -7.89
N ARG A 191 9.79 26.42 -7.89
CA ARG A 191 10.18 25.61 -9.06
C ARG A 191 9.15 24.52 -9.37
N VAL A 192 8.66 23.81 -8.36
CA VAL A 192 7.65 22.76 -8.55
C VAL A 192 6.38 23.35 -9.17
N ILE A 193 5.89 24.46 -8.61
CA ILE A 193 4.69 25.13 -9.11
C ILE A 193 4.91 25.67 -10.53
N SER A 194 6.04 26.32 -10.78
CA SER A 194 6.36 26.85 -12.11
C SER A 194 6.36 25.76 -13.19
N VAL A 195 6.99 24.61 -12.92
CA VAL A 195 6.97 23.47 -13.84
C VAL A 195 5.55 22.93 -14.03
N HIS A 196 4.77 22.86 -12.96
CA HIS A 196 3.39 22.39 -13.03
C HIS A 196 2.51 23.31 -13.87
N MET A 197 2.59 24.64 -13.68
CA MET A 197 1.85 25.64 -14.45
C MET A 197 2.26 25.69 -15.94
N MET A 198 3.50 25.34 -16.27
CA MET A 198 3.91 25.20 -17.68
C MET A 198 3.19 24.04 -18.38
N ILE A 199 2.84 23.00 -17.63
CA ILE A 199 2.17 21.80 -18.15
C ILE A 199 0.65 21.97 -18.13
N ASP A 200 0.11 22.50 -17.03
CA ASP A 200 -1.33 22.67 -16.82
C ASP A 200 -1.77 24.11 -17.07
N LYS A 201 -2.35 24.33 -18.26
CA LYS A 201 -2.86 25.64 -18.69
C LYS A 201 -4.20 26.02 -18.07
N SER A 202 -4.81 25.14 -17.27
CA SER A 202 -6.09 25.42 -16.60
C SER A 202 -5.95 26.27 -15.34
N ILE A 203 -4.71 26.45 -14.87
CA ILE A 203 -4.39 27.24 -13.67
C ILE A 203 -4.42 28.74 -14.01
N ASP A 204 -5.28 29.50 -13.33
CA ASP A 204 -5.34 30.96 -13.45
C ASP A 204 -4.14 31.62 -12.75
N ILE A 205 -3.23 32.18 -13.55
CA ILE A 205 -1.88 32.59 -13.15
C ILE A 205 -1.89 33.77 -12.15
N ASN A 206 -2.79 34.73 -12.31
CA ASN A 206 -2.74 35.96 -11.49
C ASN A 206 -3.18 35.71 -10.04
N LEU A 207 -4.26 34.94 -9.83
CA LEU A 207 -4.72 34.58 -8.48
C LEU A 207 -3.74 33.64 -7.79
N THR A 208 -3.04 32.79 -8.56
CA THR A 208 -2.12 31.80 -8.00
C THR A 208 -0.79 32.41 -7.57
N ASP A 209 -0.28 33.45 -8.23
CA ASP A 209 0.96 34.12 -7.81
C ASP A 209 0.81 34.87 -6.46
N GLU A 210 -0.29 35.61 -6.26
CA GLU A 210 -0.55 36.29 -4.97
C GLU A 210 -0.69 35.30 -3.82
N VAL A 211 -1.44 34.21 -4.04
CA VAL A 211 -1.60 33.13 -3.06
C VAL A 211 -0.25 32.48 -2.76
N LEU A 212 0.60 32.26 -3.77
CA LEU A 212 1.92 31.69 -3.58
C LEU A 212 2.78 32.57 -2.68
N GLU A 213 2.89 33.87 -2.96
CA GLU A 213 3.72 34.76 -2.14
C GLU A 213 3.21 34.84 -0.70
N MET A 214 1.89 34.88 -0.47
CA MET A 214 1.32 34.83 0.89
C MET A 214 1.68 33.54 1.63
N LEU A 215 1.68 32.40 0.94
CA LEU A 215 2.08 31.11 1.53
C LEU A 215 3.57 31.06 1.84
N LEU A 216 4.41 31.66 1.01
CA LEU A 216 5.86 31.69 1.20
C LEU A 216 6.28 32.67 2.30
N ASP A 217 5.58 33.79 2.47
CA ASP A 217 5.77 34.71 3.59
C ASP A 217 5.41 34.04 4.94
N ARG A 218 4.33 33.26 4.95
CA ARG A 218 3.96 32.46 6.13
C ARG A 218 4.99 31.39 6.42
N LEU A 219 5.46 30.70 5.38
CA LEU A 219 6.52 29.69 5.49
C LEU A 219 7.80 30.29 6.09
N GLU A 220 8.18 31.49 5.66
CA GLU A 220 9.38 32.17 6.15
C GLU A 220 9.29 32.52 7.64
N LYS A 221 8.12 32.95 8.11
CA LYS A 221 7.90 33.30 9.52
C LYS A 221 7.96 32.11 10.48
N ILE A 222 7.79 30.89 9.98
CA ILE A 222 7.78 29.66 10.79
C ILE A 222 9.02 28.78 10.57
N TYR A 223 9.93 29.15 9.68
CA TYR A 223 11.10 28.33 9.36
C TYR A 223 12.23 28.48 10.39
#